data_AF-A0A4P9J7K9-F1
#
_entry.id   AF-A0A4P9J7K9-F1
#
_cell.length_a   1.000
_cell.length_b   1.000
_cell.length_c   1.000
_cell.angle_alpha   90.00
_cell.angle_beta   90.00
_cell.angle_gamma   90.00
#
_symmetry.space_group_name_H-M   'P 1'
#
loop_
_entity.id
_entity.type
_entity.pdbx_description
1 polymer ?
#
loop_
_entity_poly.entity_id
_entity_poly.type
_entity_poly.pdbx_seq_one_letter_code
_entity_poly.pdbx_strand_id
1 'polypeptide(L)'
;MTQNPTARRRPVLRAAAAGAATAAALSAAVLAPSATAAPAPEDAPVLIGHRGAAGTAPENTVAAFEDGVASGADFFEIDVQLSADGVPFLFHDNTPARTTNVAEVFPGREDDPITSFTWDELQQLDAGSYFSEEYAGERIPHLDDAAEVATRNTGVFIEIKSPVNSPGIEQVVADALAEDAEWSELVEAGKIEVLGFDEASNQRFAEIAPDVPLQQLVGTVPDAATLERYATFADAFGTNYRTLDEAGAERVRDAGLGLGVYTVNSTEAYDEAAALGVDRITGDFPIQFSRYERGLKVFPQNTGVQVADSVNDVPGADLQPETGEHVVLENTGNHAVDVSGWILRDAANNVLEIGEGYELEAGERLRVYTGPGADAEDAYYNGGTANVLNNGGDSVALWTDDAQLQDTFAN
;
A
#
# COMPACT_ATOMS: atom_id res chain seq x y z
N MET A 1 -54.86 -8.66 39.19
CA MET A 1 -55.37 -8.00 40.40
C MET A 1 -54.27 -7.08 40.90
N THR A 2 -54.31 -5.78 40.58
CA THR A 2 -54.86 -4.69 41.46
C THR A 2 -54.12 -4.66 42.81
N GLN A 3 -53.51 -3.58 43.29
CA GLN A 3 -53.79 -2.16 43.13
C GLN A 3 -52.66 -1.35 43.81
N ASN A 4 -52.48 -0.12 43.32
CA ASN A 4 -51.81 1.00 43.99
C ASN A 4 -52.53 1.37 45.32
N PRO A 5 -51.92 2.11 46.25
CA PRO A 5 -52.61 3.35 46.62
C PRO A 5 -51.73 4.59 46.88
N THR A 6 -52.25 5.65 46.29
CA THR A 6 -52.16 7.10 46.51
C THR A 6 -51.93 7.66 47.94
N ALA A 7 -50.95 8.58 48.00
CA ALA A 7 -51.01 10.00 48.38
C ALA A 7 -51.66 10.50 49.69
N ARG A 8 -50.92 11.35 50.44
CA ARG A 8 -51.46 12.54 51.15
C ARG A 8 -50.48 13.74 51.14
N ARG A 9 -51.04 14.92 50.87
CA ARG A 9 -50.45 16.28 50.82
C ARG A 9 -50.51 16.96 52.21
N ARG A 10 -49.56 17.78 52.69
CA ARG A 10 -49.37 19.28 52.61
C ARG A 10 -48.83 19.75 54.01
N PRO A 11 -48.32 20.99 54.27
CA PRO A 11 -47.85 22.09 53.40
C PRO A 11 -46.50 22.76 53.82
N VAL A 12 -45.94 23.48 52.84
CA VAL A 12 -45.12 24.73 52.82
C VAL A 12 -44.59 25.34 54.14
N LEU A 13 -43.27 25.60 54.17
CA LEU A 13 -42.71 26.85 54.72
C LEU A 13 -41.54 27.33 53.84
N ARG A 14 -41.72 28.53 53.26
CA ARG A 14 -40.71 29.31 52.55
C ARG A 14 -39.72 29.87 53.55
N ALA A 15 -38.42 29.73 53.28
CA ALA A 15 -37.41 30.67 53.74
C ALA A 15 -36.46 30.93 52.56
N ALA A 16 -36.47 32.17 52.08
CA ALA A 16 -35.56 32.67 51.08
C ALA A 16 -34.20 32.95 51.73
N ALA A 17 -33.12 32.51 51.10
CA ALA A 17 -31.80 33.06 51.32
C ALA A 17 -31.13 33.22 49.95
N ALA A 18 -30.92 34.48 49.56
CA ALA A 18 -30.20 34.87 48.37
C ALA A 18 -28.72 34.51 48.54
N GLY A 19 -28.18 33.73 47.61
CA GLY A 19 -26.75 33.47 47.45
C GLY A 19 -26.38 33.77 46.00
N ALA A 20 -25.42 34.67 45.82
CA ALA A 20 -24.99 35.20 44.53
C ALA A 20 -24.50 34.09 43.57
N ALA A 21 -25.08 34.02 42.38
CA ALA A 21 -24.56 33.23 41.28
C ALA A 21 -23.50 34.05 40.54
N THR A 22 -22.25 33.62 40.63
CA THR A 22 -21.19 33.99 39.69
C THR A 22 -21.58 33.47 38.31
N ALA A 23 -21.83 34.38 37.36
CA ALA A 23 -22.06 34.04 35.97
C ALA A 23 -20.75 33.51 35.36
N ALA A 24 -20.66 32.18 35.20
CA ALA A 24 -19.68 31.59 34.30
C ALA A 24 -20.15 31.86 32.88
N ALA A 25 -19.43 32.72 32.16
CA ALA A 25 -19.61 32.89 30.73
C ALA A 25 -19.15 31.60 30.04
N LEU A 26 -20.11 30.79 29.56
CA LEU A 26 -19.82 29.78 28.55
C LEU A 26 -19.55 30.54 27.25
N SER A 27 -18.27 30.63 26.87
CA SER A 27 -17.90 30.94 25.49
C SER A 27 -18.41 29.79 24.61
N ALA A 28 -19.43 30.06 23.80
CA ALA A 28 -19.80 29.18 22.71
C ALA A 28 -18.62 29.18 21.73
N ALA A 29 -17.85 28.10 21.73
CA ALA A 29 -16.93 27.81 20.65
C ALA A 29 -17.76 27.69 19.37
N VAL A 30 -17.55 28.61 18.44
CA VAL A 30 -18.05 28.48 17.08
C VAL A 30 -17.29 27.30 16.49
N LEU A 31 -17.94 26.13 16.46
CA LEU A 31 -17.46 25.00 15.67
C LEU A 31 -17.41 25.49 14.22
N ALA A 32 -16.19 25.67 13.70
CA ALA A 32 -15.99 25.80 12.26
C ALA A 32 -16.63 24.57 11.60
N PRO A 33 -17.30 24.71 10.45
CA PRO A 33 -17.82 23.55 9.73
C PRO A 33 -16.64 22.62 9.43
N SER A 34 -16.69 21.39 9.93
CA SER A 34 -15.81 20.32 9.48
C SER A 34 -15.92 20.28 7.96
N ALA A 35 -14.80 20.49 7.26
CA ALA A 35 -14.75 20.37 5.82
C ALA A 35 -15.23 18.97 5.46
N THR A 36 -16.45 18.87 4.93
CA THR A 36 -16.94 17.63 4.37
C THR A 36 -16.17 17.40 3.08
N ALA A 37 -15.39 16.33 3.03
CA ALA A 37 -14.62 15.92 1.85
C ALA A 37 -15.52 15.90 0.60
N ALA A 38 -14.98 16.35 -0.53
CA ALA A 38 -15.64 16.14 -1.81
C ALA A 38 -15.62 14.63 -2.15
N PRO A 39 -16.57 14.13 -2.96
CA PRO A 39 -16.38 12.85 -3.63
C PRO A 39 -15.16 12.93 -4.56
N ALA A 40 -14.52 11.79 -4.85
CA ALA A 40 -13.48 11.73 -5.87
C ALA A 40 -14.05 12.18 -7.24
N PRO A 41 -13.22 12.73 -8.14
CA PRO A 41 -13.63 13.08 -9.51
C PRO A 41 -14.22 11.87 -10.25
N GLU A 42 -15.25 12.08 -11.09
CA GLU A 42 -15.85 10.99 -11.90
C GLU A 42 -14.86 10.38 -12.91
N ASP A 43 -13.81 11.12 -13.28
CA ASP A 43 -12.76 10.70 -14.23
C ASP A 43 -11.45 10.29 -13.52
N ALA A 44 -11.47 10.05 -12.20
CA ALA A 44 -10.29 9.58 -11.48
C ALA A 44 -9.95 8.13 -11.90
N PRO A 45 -8.66 7.76 -12.05
CA PRO A 45 -8.24 6.38 -12.23
C PRO A 45 -8.76 5.49 -11.10
N VAL A 46 -9.05 4.23 -11.41
CA VAL A 46 -9.37 3.20 -10.42
C VAL A 46 -8.18 3.04 -9.49
N LEU A 47 -8.43 3.20 -8.19
CA LEU A 47 -7.39 3.11 -7.17
C LEU A 47 -7.26 1.68 -6.65
N ILE A 48 -6.06 1.10 -6.84
CA ILE A 48 -5.75 -0.27 -6.45
C ILE A 48 -4.70 -0.21 -5.33
N GLY A 49 -5.07 -0.68 -4.14
CA GLY A 49 -4.11 -0.89 -3.06
C GLY A 49 -3.20 -2.08 -3.42
N HIS A 50 -1.90 -1.83 -3.59
CA HIS A 50 -0.92 -2.87 -3.91
C HIS A 50 -0.72 -3.82 -2.72
N ARG A 51 -0.88 -5.13 -2.96
CA ARG A 51 -0.79 -6.20 -1.96
C ARG A 51 -1.62 -5.93 -0.69
N GLY A 52 -2.77 -5.28 -0.85
CA GLY A 52 -3.49 -4.62 0.24
C GLY A 52 -3.13 -3.13 0.33
N ALA A 53 -2.75 -2.66 1.52
CA ALA A 53 -2.14 -1.35 1.71
C ALA A 53 -0.69 -1.54 2.18
N ALA A 54 0.17 -2.07 1.31
CA ALA A 54 1.54 -2.49 1.65
C ALA A 54 2.43 -1.36 2.24
N GLY A 55 2.04 -0.10 2.05
CA GLY A 55 2.71 1.05 2.63
C GLY A 55 2.38 1.25 4.11
N THR A 56 1.25 0.74 4.61
CA THR A 56 0.73 0.99 5.97
C THR A 56 0.49 -0.27 6.79
N ALA A 57 0.53 -1.45 6.14
CA ALA A 57 0.36 -2.77 6.75
C ALA A 57 1.24 -3.82 6.04
N PRO A 58 1.56 -4.97 6.67
CA PRO A 58 2.38 -6.02 6.04
C PRO A 58 1.70 -6.57 4.78
N GLU A 59 2.43 -6.56 3.66
CA GLU A 59 1.91 -6.90 2.34
C GLU A 59 1.33 -8.33 2.27
N ASN A 60 0.30 -8.52 1.44
CA ASN A 60 -0.38 -9.82 1.26
C ASN A 60 -0.81 -10.46 2.60
N THR A 61 -1.33 -9.67 3.53
CA THR A 61 -1.97 -10.14 4.77
C THR A 61 -3.41 -9.66 4.87
N VAL A 62 -4.21 -10.32 5.70
CA VAL A 62 -5.58 -9.88 6.00
C VAL A 62 -5.58 -8.44 6.54
N ALA A 63 -4.62 -8.08 7.40
CA ALA A 63 -4.48 -6.72 7.90
C ALA A 63 -4.29 -5.68 6.77
N ALA A 64 -3.47 -5.98 5.76
CA ALA A 64 -3.30 -5.09 4.62
C ALA A 64 -4.53 -5.01 3.73
N PHE A 65 -5.30 -6.09 3.58
CA PHE A 65 -6.56 -6.07 2.83
C PHE A 65 -7.61 -5.21 3.55
N GLU A 66 -7.76 -5.40 4.86
CA GLU A 66 -8.67 -4.61 5.70
C GLU A 66 -8.31 -3.11 5.64
N ASP A 67 -7.02 -2.78 5.68
CA ASP A 67 -6.57 -1.40 5.55
C ASP A 67 -6.81 -0.84 4.14
N GLY A 68 -6.64 -1.64 3.09
CA GLY A 68 -7.00 -1.25 1.72
C GLY A 68 -8.49 -0.88 1.59
N VAL A 69 -9.38 -1.68 2.20
CA VAL A 69 -10.82 -1.39 2.28
C VAL A 69 -11.08 -0.12 3.10
N ALA A 70 -10.46 0.01 4.27
CA ALA A 70 -10.63 1.17 5.17
C ALA A 70 -10.11 2.48 4.54
N SER A 71 -9.08 2.37 3.70
CA SER A 71 -8.50 3.46 2.91
C SER A 71 -9.43 3.95 1.79
N GLY A 72 -10.43 3.14 1.43
CA GLY A 72 -11.37 3.43 0.36
C GLY A 72 -10.80 3.18 -1.04
N ALA A 73 -9.91 2.19 -1.19
CA ALA A 73 -9.49 1.71 -2.49
C ALA A 73 -10.67 1.08 -3.25
N ASP A 74 -10.66 1.17 -4.58
CA ASP A 74 -11.65 0.50 -5.44
C ASP A 74 -11.39 -1.00 -5.52
N PHE A 75 -10.12 -1.38 -5.44
CA PHE A 75 -9.64 -2.75 -5.33
C PHE A 75 -8.45 -2.81 -4.37
N PHE A 76 -8.22 -3.96 -3.74
CA PHE A 76 -6.88 -4.31 -3.27
C PHE A 76 -6.33 -5.46 -4.10
N GLU A 77 -5.03 -5.46 -4.30
CA GLU A 77 -4.31 -6.44 -5.10
C GLU A 77 -3.74 -7.56 -4.22
N ILE A 78 -3.67 -8.77 -4.78
CA ILE A 78 -3.14 -9.97 -4.12
C ILE A 78 -2.29 -10.79 -5.09
N ASP A 79 -1.23 -11.40 -4.57
CA ASP A 79 -0.32 -12.26 -5.34
C ASP A 79 -0.59 -13.74 -5.04
N VAL A 80 -1.25 -14.47 -5.94
CA VAL A 80 -1.57 -15.89 -5.68
C VAL A 80 -0.47 -16.84 -6.17
N GLN A 81 -0.11 -17.80 -5.31
CA GLN A 81 0.79 -18.93 -5.59
C GLN A 81 0.18 -20.25 -5.08
N LEU A 82 0.77 -21.39 -5.45
CA LEU A 82 0.38 -22.71 -4.93
C LEU A 82 1.49 -23.31 -4.05
N SER A 83 1.10 -23.80 -2.88
CA SER A 83 1.99 -24.54 -1.98
C SER A 83 2.37 -25.90 -2.57
N ALA A 84 3.33 -26.60 -1.93
CA ALA A 84 3.82 -27.89 -2.39
C ALA A 84 2.72 -28.97 -2.48
N ASP A 85 1.66 -28.84 -1.67
CA ASP A 85 0.47 -29.68 -1.64
C ASP A 85 -0.74 -29.09 -2.39
N GLY A 86 -0.53 -28.02 -3.15
CA GLY A 86 -1.50 -27.47 -4.10
C GLY A 86 -2.55 -26.54 -3.51
N VAL A 87 -2.36 -26.07 -2.27
CA VAL A 87 -3.25 -25.07 -1.63
C VAL A 87 -2.87 -23.67 -2.10
N PRO A 88 -3.84 -22.84 -2.55
CA PRO A 88 -3.58 -21.48 -2.98
C PRO A 88 -3.35 -20.54 -1.79
N PHE A 89 -2.26 -19.79 -1.84
CA PHE A 89 -1.86 -18.85 -0.79
C PHE A 89 -1.38 -17.52 -1.38
N LEU A 90 -1.37 -16.47 -0.56
CA LEU A 90 -1.07 -15.10 -1.00
C LEU A 90 0.33 -14.68 -0.58
N PHE A 91 1.22 -14.47 -1.55
CA PHE A 91 2.62 -14.11 -1.31
C PHE A 91 3.32 -13.62 -2.59
N HIS A 92 4.03 -12.50 -2.50
CA HIS A 92 4.68 -11.89 -3.66
C HIS A 92 5.96 -12.61 -4.13
N ASP A 93 6.88 -12.86 -3.19
CA ASP A 93 8.25 -13.28 -3.53
C ASP A 93 8.34 -14.77 -3.87
N ASN A 94 9.44 -15.16 -4.51
CA ASN A 94 9.75 -16.57 -4.74
C ASN A 94 10.33 -17.25 -3.48
N THR A 95 10.78 -16.52 -2.47
CA THR A 95 11.34 -17.06 -1.22
C THR A 95 10.70 -16.38 -0.01
N PRO A 96 10.59 -17.07 1.15
CA PRO A 96 9.97 -16.51 2.35
C PRO A 96 10.78 -15.43 3.08
N ALA A 97 12.07 -15.23 2.73
CA ALA A 97 13.03 -14.55 3.59
C ALA A 97 12.72 -13.09 3.93
N ARG A 98 12.15 -12.33 2.98
CA ARG A 98 11.97 -10.87 3.14
C ARG A 98 10.85 -10.51 4.11
N THR A 99 9.73 -11.24 4.04
CA THR A 99 8.49 -10.86 4.72
C THR A 99 8.03 -11.89 5.75
N THR A 100 8.91 -12.82 6.16
CA THR A 100 8.58 -13.79 7.20
C THR A 100 9.73 -14.08 8.15
N ASN A 101 9.44 -14.75 9.26
CA ASN A 101 10.43 -15.28 10.21
C ASN A 101 10.97 -16.68 9.84
N VAL A 102 11.02 -17.05 8.56
CA VAL A 102 11.43 -18.39 8.11
C VAL A 102 12.80 -18.82 8.64
N ALA A 103 13.76 -17.92 8.78
CA ALA A 103 15.09 -18.23 9.30
C ALA A 103 15.05 -18.77 10.75
N GLU A 104 14.02 -18.38 11.50
CA GLU A 104 13.81 -18.84 12.88
C GLU A 104 13.01 -20.15 12.92
N VAL A 105 11.95 -20.25 12.11
CA VAL A 105 11.02 -21.39 12.12
C VAL A 105 11.59 -22.60 11.35
N PHE A 106 12.24 -22.35 10.22
CA PHE A 106 12.86 -23.35 9.34
C PHE A 106 14.30 -22.96 8.96
N PRO A 107 15.26 -22.98 9.90
CA PRO A 107 16.64 -22.57 9.63
C PRO A 107 17.25 -23.35 8.47
N GLY A 108 17.85 -22.64 7.52
CA GLY A 108 18.46 -23.21 6.31
C GLY A 108 17.51 -23.37 5.11
N ARG A 109 16.25 -22.91 5.21
CA ARG A 109 15.26 -22.86 4.11
C ARG A 109 14.90 -21.43 3.70
N GLU A 110 15.69 -20.43 4.07
CA GLU A 110 15.41 -19.02 3.79
C GLU A 110 15.38 -18.73 2.28
N ASP A 111 16.26 -19.41 1.53
CA ASP A 111 16.39 -19.28 0.09
C ASP A 111 15.62 -20.37 -0.70
N ASP A 112 14.89 -21.25 0.00
CA ASP A 112 14.07 -22.25 -0.67
C ASP A 112 12.89 -21.56 -1.39
N PRO A 113 12.44 -22.08 -2.54
CA PRO A 113 11.21 -21.60 -3.16
C PRO A 113 10.05 -21.68 -2.17
N ILE A 114 9.28 -20.60 -2.02
CA ILE A 114 8.11 -20.56 -1.12
C ILE A 114 7.08 -21.65 -1.48
N THR A 115 6.97 -21.98 -2.77
CA THR A 115 6.10 -23.05 -3.28
C THR A 115 6.59 -24.46 -2.93
N SER A 116 7.78 -24.61 -2.32
CA SER A 116 8.28 -25.88 -1.80
C SER A 116 7.78 -26.22 -0.39
N PHE A 117 7.15 -25.27 0.29
CA PHE A 117 6.55 -25.46 1.61
C PHE A 117 5.12 -25.99 1.46
N THR A 118 4.72 -26.90 2.35
CA THR A 118 3.30 -27.30 2.43
C THR A 118 2.47 -26.22 3.09
N TRP A 119 1.17 -26.20 2.90
CA TRP A 119 0.27 -25.27 3.59
C TRP A 119 0.47 -25.26 5.12
N ASP A 120 0.57 -26.43 5.75
CA ASP A 120 0.83 -26.55 7.19
C ASP A 120 2.19 -25.96 7.63
N GLU A 121 3.18 -25.89 6.73
CA GLU A 121 4.48 -25.25 7.01
C GLU A 121 4.37 -23.74 6.86
N LEU A 122 3.73 -23.26 5.80
CA LEU A 122 3.46 -21.83 5.58
C LEU A 122 2.71 -21.22 6.76
N GLN A 123 1.71 -21.92 7.31
CA GLN A 123 0.92 -21.45 8.45
C GLN A 123 1.68 -21.38 9.78
N GLN A 124 2.93 -21.86 9.84
CA GLN A 124 3.78 -21.67 11.01
C GLN A 124 4.53 -20.34 10.97
N LEU A 125 4.67 -19.73 9.80
CA LEU A 125 5.38 -18.47 9.61
C LEU A 125 4.57 -17.30 10.17
N ASP A 126 5.30 -16.32 10.68
CA ASP A 126 4.81 -14.98 10.98
C ASP A 126 5.12 -14.09 9.77
N ALA A 127 4.08 -13.48 9.20
CA ALA A 127 4.15 -12.62 8.02
C ALA A 127 3.89 -11.14 8.33
N GLY A 128 3.95 -10.72 9.60
CA GLY A 128 3.68 -9.33 10.01
C GLY A 128 4.76 -8.68 10.87
N SER A 129 5.47 -9.46 11.69
CA SER A 129 6.51 -8.94 12.60
C SER A 129 7.65 -8.21 11.88
N TYR A 130 7.89 -8.53 10.60
CA TYR A 130 8.90 -7.83 9.79
C TYR A 130 8.51 -6.37 9.51
N PHE A 131 7.20 -6.08 9.48
CA PHE A 131 6.68 -4.75 9.20
C PHE A 131 6.68 -3.89 10.46
N SER A 132 6.05 -4.39 11.53
CA SER A 132 6.08 -3.79 12.88
C SER A 132 5.65 -4.81 13.95
N GLU A 133 5.96 -4.53 15.21
CA GLU A 133 5.53 -5.38 16.34
C GLU A 133 4.00 -5.44 16.51
N GLU A 134 3.25 -4.45 16.02
CA GLU A 134 1.79 -4.43 16.08
C GLU A 134 1.16 -5.57 15.28
N TYR A 135 1.80 -5.99 14.19
CA TYR A 135 1.33 -7.06 13.32
C TYR A 135 1.94 -8.42 13.66
N ALA A 136 2.53 -8.57 14.84
CA ALA A 136 3.11 -9.84 15.25
C ALA A 136 2.06 -10.96 15.28
N GLY A 137 2.36 -12.06 14.57
CA GLY A 137 1.51 -13.22 14.45
C GLY A 137 0.55 -13.22 13.26
N GLU A 138 0.57 -12.19 12.40
CA GLU A 138 -0.08 -12.24 11.09
C GLU A 138 0.37 -13.48 10.32
N ARG A 139 -0.55 -14.09 9.57
CA ARG A 139 -0.32 -15.33 8.83
C ARG A 139 -0.29 -15.07 7.33
N ILE A 140 0.36 -15.98 6.60
CA ILE A 140 0.24 -16.04 5.14
C ILE A 140 -1.21 -16.43 4.82
N PRO A 141 -1.99 -15.57 4.13
CA PRO A 141 -3.39 -15.86 3.88
C PRO A 141 -3.59 -16.98 2.85
N HIS A 142 -4.71 -17.68 2.99
CA HIS A 142 -5.30 -18.46 1.93
C HIS A 142 -5.94 -17.52 0.89
N LEU A 143 -6.14 -18.00 -0.34
CA LEU A 143 -6.83 -17.21 -1.38
C LEU A 143 -8.18 -16.68 -0.87
N ASP A 144 -9.00 -17.55 -0.28
CA ASP A 144 -10.35 -17.19 0.18
C ASP A 144 -10.39 -16.12 1.28
N ASP A 145 -9.30 -15.93 2.04
CA ASP A 145 -9.23 -14.86 3.06
C ASP A 145 -9.40 -13.46 2.41
N ALA A 146 -9.02 -13.31 1.13
CA ALA A 146 -9.27 -12.08 0.38
C ALA A 146 -10.75 -11.86 0.05
N ALA A 147 -11.50 -12.92 -0.30
CA ALA A 147 -12.93 -12.80 -0.56
C ALA A 147 -13.72 -12.39 0.69
N GLU A 148 -13.31 -12.90 1.85
CA GLU A 148 -13.94 -12.56 3.14
C GLU A 148 -13.78 -11.07 3.50
N VAL A 149 -12.68 -10.44 3.09
CA VAL A 149 -12.38 -9.02 3.36
C VAL A 149 -12.99 -8.08 2.31
N ALA A 150 -13.08 -8.55 1.06
CA ALA A 150 -13.62 -7.76 -0.04
C ALA A 150 -15.07 -7.29 0.22
N THR A 151 -15.46 -6.20 -0.44
CA THR A 151 -16.78 -5.62 -0.26
C THR A 151 -17.42 -5.27 -1.59
N ARG A 152 -18.69 -4.86 -1.57
CA ARG A 152 -19.37 -4.34 -2.77
C ARG A 152 -18.76 -3.05 -3.32
N ASN A 153 -17.94 -2.35 -2.52
CA ASN A 153 -17.26 -1.12 -2.96
C ASN A 153 -15.80 -1.37 -3.31
N THR A 154 -15.15 -2.31 -2.62
CA THR A 154 -13.72 -2.64 -2.81
C THR A 154 -13.58 -4.08 -3.28
N GLY A 155 -13.19 -4.25 -4.54
CA GLY A 155 -12.97 -5.55 -5.16
C GLY A 155 -11.57 -6.11 -4.91
N VAL A 156 -11.25 -7.21 -5.62
CA VAL A 156 -9.93 -7.85 -5.57
C VAL A 156 -9.28 -7.87 -6.95
N PHE A 157 -8.02 -7.47 -6.99
CA PHE A 157 -7.15 -7.50 -8.18
C PHE A 157 -6.17 -8.68 -8.02
N ILE A 158 -6.34 -9.75 -8.79
CA ILE A 158 -5.67 -11.03 -8.49
C ILE A 158 -4.49 -11.27 -9.44
N GLU A 159 -3.25 -11.10 -8.97
CA GLU A 159 -2.07 -11.47 -9.76
C GLU A 159 -1.86 -12.98 -9.72
N ILE A 160 -2.02 -13.65 -10.87
CA ILE A 160 -1.60 -15.03 -11.05
C ILE A 160 -0.09 -15.06 -11.31
N LYS A 161 0.68 -15.54 -10.33
CA LYS A 161 2.13 -15.78 -10.50
C LYS A 161 2.39 -16.92 -11.48
N SER A 162 3.61 -16.97 -12.03
CA SER A 162 3.93 -17.89 -13.13
C SER A 162 3.67 -19.37 -12.79
N PRO A 163 3.00 -20.11 -13.70
CA PRO A 163 2.71 -21.53 -13.51
C PRO A 163 3.96 -22.43 -13.51
N VAL A 164 5.14 -21.89 -13.84
CA VAL A 164 6.43 -22.58 -13.66
C VAL A 164 6.64 -22.95 -12.19
N ASN A 165 6.26 -22.06 -11.26
CA ASN A 165 6.38 -22.27 -9.82
C ASN A 165 5.10 -22.82 -9.20
N SER A 166 3.94 -22.55 -9.84
CA SER A 166 2.61 -22.93 -9.36
C SER A 166 1.81 -23.67 -10.46
N PRO A 167 2.14 -24.92 -10.81
CA PRO A 167 1.50 -25.60 -11.95
C PRO A 167 -0.02 -25.77 -11.78
N GLY A 168 -0.79 -25.27 -12.73
CA GLY A 168 -2.26 -25.38 -12.75
C GLY A 168 -2.98 -24.28 -11.95
N ILE A 169 -2.26 -23.26 -11.49
CA ILE A 169 -2.81 -22.12 -10.75
C ILE A 169 -3.97 -21.44 -11.47
N GLU A 170 -3.94 -21.39 -12.81
CA GLU A 170 -5.00 -20.78 -13.62
C GLU A 170 -6.33 -21.48 -13.37
N GLN A 171 -6.32 -22.81 -13.35
CA GLN A 171 -7.52 -23.61 -13.10
C GLN A 171 -7.98 -23.48 -11.65
N VAL A 172 -7.06 -23.48 -10.69
CA VAL A 172 -7.39 -23.32 -9.27
C VAL A 172 -8.09 -21.98 -9.02
N VAL A 173 -7.56 -20.88 -9.57
CA VAL A 173 -8.17 -19.55 -9.44
C VAL A 173 -9.51 -19.50 -10.19
N ALA A 174 -9.59 -20.01 -11.41
CA ALA A 174 -10.84 -20.03 -12.17
C ALA A 174 -11.95 -20.85 -11.47
N ASP A 175 -11.61 -22.00 -10.89
CA ASP A 175 -12.55 -22.84 -10.15
C ASP A 175 -13.00 -22.12 -8.87
N ALA A 176 -12.10 -21.47 -8.13
CA ALA A 176 -12.47 -20.66 -6.97
C ALA A 176 -13.46 -19.55 -7.35
N LEU A 177 -13.14 -18.79 -8.42
CA LEU A 177 -13.98 -17.70 -8.91
C LEU A 177 -15.37 -18.15 -9.41
N ALA A 178 -15.52 -19.39 -9.87
CA ALA A 178 -16.75 -19.92 -10.43
C ALA A 178 -17.59 -20.76 -9.46
N GLU A 179 -16.96 -21.41 -8.48
CA GLU A 179 -17.60 -22.41 -7.63
C GLU A 179 -17.75 -21.96 -6.17
N ASP A 180 -16.87 -21.09 -5.67
CA ASP A 180 -17.01 -20.51 -4.34
C ASP A 180 -18.07 -19.39 -4.33
N ALA A 181 -18.88 -19.36 -3.28
CA ALA A 181 -20.05 -18.49 -3.21
C ALA A 181 -19.68 -17.01 -3.05
N GLU A 182 -18.63 -16.71 -2.27
CA GLU A 182 -18.20 -15.33 -2.00
C GLU A 182 -17.50 -14.75 -3.22
N TRP A 183 -16.60 -15.54 -3.83
CA TRP A 183 -15.97 -15.16 -5.08
C TRP A 183 -16.97 -14.96 -6.22
N SER A 184 -17.93 -15.88 -6.38
CA SER A 184 -18.95 -15.77 -7.43
C SER A 184 -19.79 -14.50 -7.28
N GLU A 185 -20.13 -14.07 -6.05
CA GLU A 185 -20.84 -12.82 -5.81
C GLU A 185 -20.01 -11.59 -6.24
N LEU A 186 -18.70 -11.61 -5.99
CA LEU A 186 -17.80 -10.54 -6.40
C LEU A 186 -17.64 -10.48 -7.93
N VAL A 187 -17.53 -11.63 -8.60
CA VAL A 187 -17.52 -11.71 -10.07
C VAL A 187 -18.80 -11.12 -10.66
N GLU A 188 -19.98 -11.52 -10.16
CA GLU A 188 -21.27 -10.99 -10.61
C GLU A 188 -21.41 -9.48 -10.35
N ALA A 189 -20.75 -8.96 -9.32
CA ALA A 189 -20.71 -7.54 -8.98
C ALA A 189 -19.69 -6.74 -9.81
N GLY A 190 -18.88 -7.37 -10.66
CA GLY A 190 -17.79 -6.72 -11.39
C GLY A 190 -16.68 -6.22 -10.46
N LYS A 191 -16.43 -6.97 -9.38
CA LYS A 191 -15.46 -6.65 -8.32
C LYS A 191 -14.24 -7.57 -8.33
N ILE A 192 -13.98 -8.21 -9.47
CA ILE A 192 -12.80 -9.04 -9.71
C ILE A 192 -12.18 -8.63 -11.03
N GLU A 193 -10.87 -8.44 -11.04
CA GLU A 193 -10.05 -8.41 -12.25
C GLU A 193 -8.76 -9.19 -11.97
N VAL A 194 -8.28 -9.92 -12.98
CA VAL A 194 -7.08 -10.76 -12.89
C VAL A 194 -5.95 -10.09 -13.66
N LEU A 195 -4.71 -10.29 -13.22
CA LEU A 195 -3.52 -9.78 -13.86
C LEU A 195 -2.38 -10.80 -13.80
N GLY A 196 -1.36 -10.61 -14.61
CA GLY A 196 -0.17 -11.46 -14.57
C GLY A 196 0.88 -11.07 -15.61
N PHE A 197 2.12 -11.44 -15.34
CA PHE A 197 3.24 -11.24 -16.28
C PHE A 197 3.38 -12.38 -17.29
N ASP A 198 3.00 -13.61 -16.92
CA ASP A 198 3.17 -14.78 -17.77
C ASP A 198 2.08 -14.81 -18.86
N GLU A 199 2.47 -14.49 -20.08
CA GLU A 199 1.56 -14.38 -21.20
C GLU A 199 0.80 -15.68 -21.51
N ALA A 200 1.47 -16.84 -21.38
CA ALA A 200 0.84 -18.12 -21.66
C ALA A 200 -0.18 -18.48 -20.57
N SER A 201 0.14 -18.16 -19.32
CA SER A 201 -0.79 -18.25 -18.19
C SER A 201 -2.03 -17.38 -18.40
N ASN A 202 -1.84 -16.11 -18.79
CA ASN A 202 -2.93 -15.19 -19.06
C ASN A 202 -3.84 -15.65 -20.20
N GLN A 203 -3.26 -16.12 -21.31
CA GLN A 203 -4.03 -16.73 -22.41
C GLN A 203 -4.83 -17.92 -21.91
N ARG A 204 -4.21 -18.79 -21.11
CA ARG A 204 -4.88 -19.97 -20.55
C ARG A 204 -6.02 -19.60 -19.63
N PHE A 205 -5.83 -18.59 -18.78
CA PHE A 205 -6.86 -18.09 -17.86
C PHE A 205 -8.05 -17.49 -18.64
N ALA A 206 -7.78 -16.66 -19.66
CA ALA A 206 -8.82 -16.09 -20.53
C ALA A 206 -9.64 -17.16 -21.27
N GLU A 207 -9.05 -18.32 -21.60
CA GLU A 207 -9.78 -19.43 -22.21
C GLU A 207 -10.76 -20.13 -21.24
N ILE A 208 -10.41 -20.23 -19.96
CA ILE A 208 -11.19 -20.98 -18.95
C ILE A 208 -12.19 -20.09 -18.19
N ALA A 209 -11.88 -18.80 -18.03
CA ALA A 209 -12.71 -17.82 -17.33
C ALA A 209 -12.92 -16.55 -18.19
N PRO A 210 -13.54 -16.66 -19.38
CA PRO A 210 -13.63 -15.56 -20.35
C PRO A 210 -14.51 -14.38 -19.91
N ASP A 211 -15.30 -14.54 -18.85
CA ASP A 211 -16.16 -13.49 -18.30
C ASP A 211 -15.46 -12.66 -17.20
N VAL A 212 -14.24 -13.05 -16.79
CA VAL A 212 -13.45 -12.33 -15.79
C VAL A 212 -12.46 -11.39 -16.50
N PRO A 213 -12.50 -10.06 -16.23
CA PRO A 213 -11.57 -9.12 -16.85
C PRO A 213 -10.11 -9.47 -16.57
N LEU A 214 -9.26 -9.28 -17.58
CA LEU A 214 -7.84 -9.66 -17.51
C LEU A 214 -6.89 -8.54 -17.97
N GLN A 215 -5.85 -8.27 -17.18
CA GLN A 215 -4.77 -7.34 -17.49
C GLN A 215 -3.44 -8.08 -17.77
N GLN A 216 -2.87 -7.88 -18.96
CA GLN A 216 -1.52 -8.34 -19.27
C GLN A 216 -0.47 -7.37 -18.72
N LEU A 217 0.41 -7.84 -17.84
CA LEU A 217 1.53 -7.04 -17.32
C LEU A 217 2.80 -7.20 -18.18
N VAL A 218 3.46 -6.09 -18.47
CA VAL A 218 4.81 -6.04 -19.04
C VAL A 218 5.52 -4.79 -18.53
N GLY A 219 6.79 -4.90 -18.12
CA GLY A 219 7.51 -3.76 -17.51
C GLY A 219 7.71 -2.53 -18.41
N THR A 220 7.49 -2.63 -19.72
CA THR A 220 7.55 -1.52 -20.67
C THR A 220 6.60 -1.78 -21.82
N VAL A 221 5.92 -0.74 -22.30
CA VAL A 221 4.99 -0.82 -23.45
C VAL A 221 5.72 -1.35 -24.70
N PRO A 222 5.30 -2.50 -25.27
CA PRO A 222 5.93 -3.08 -26.45
C PRO A 222 5.48 -2.36 -27.75
N ASP A 223 5.80 -2.96 -28.89
CA ASP A 223 5.31 -2.49 -30.18
C ASP A 223 3.81 -2.74 -30.38
N ALA A 224 3.22 -2.06 -31.37
CA ALA A 224 1.79 -2.13 -31.65
C ALA A 224 1.31 -3.54 -32.01
N ALA A 225 2.12 -4.31 -32.77
CA ALA A 225 1.75 -5.68 -33.15
C ALA A 225 1.66 -6.62 -31.93
N THR A 226 2.50 -6.38 -30.93
CA THR A 226 2.44 -7.11 -29.66
C THR A 226 1.20 -6.72 -28.86
N LEU A 227 0.84 -5.43 -28.80
CA LEU A 227 -0.37 -4.96 -28.13
C LEU A 227 -1.66 -5.47 -28.81
N GLU A 228 -1.74 -5.44 -30.14
CA GLU A 228 -2.85 -6.01 -30.92
C GLU A 228 -3.06 -7.51 -30.61
N ARG A 229 -1.97 -8.21 -30.32
CA ARG A 229 -2.00 -9.63 -29.94
C ARG A 229 -2.43 -9.82 -28.48
N TYR A 230 -2.04 -8.94 -27.56
CA TYR A 230 -2.57 -8.94 -26.19
C TYR A 230 -4.07 -8.66 -26.17
N ALA A 231 -4.54 -7.74 -26.99
CA ALA A 231 -5.96 -7.41 -27.15
C ALA A 231 -6.84 -8.58 -27.64
N THR A 232 -6.26 -9.73 -28.03
CA THR A 232 -7.07 -10.92 -28.36
C THR A 232 -7.49 -11.73 -27.13
N PHE A 233 -6.89 -11.50 -25.97
CA PHE A 233 -7.16 -12.26 -24.75
C PHE A 233 -7.20 -11.42 -23.46
N ALA A 234 -6.71 -10.20 -23.47
CA ALA A 234 -6.73 -9.28 -22.32
C ALA A 234 -7.60 -8.05 -22.62
N ASP A 235 -8.21 -7.51 -21.57
CA ASP A 235 -9.02 -6.27 -21.60
C ASP A 235 -8.17 -5.03 -21.28
N ALA A 236 -7.07 -5.23 -20.56
CA ALA A 236 -6.17 -4.16 -20.15
C ALA A 236 -4.69 -4.56 -20.29
N PHE A 237 -3.83 -3.54 -20.28
CA PHE A 237 -2.37 -3.66 -20.26
C PHE A 237 -1.81 -2.87 -19.08
N GLY A 238 -0.94 -3.51 -18.30
CA GLY A 238 -0.26 -2.90 -17.16
C GLY A 238 1.24 -2.75 -17.38
N THR A 239 1.81 -1.61 -16.99
CA THR A 239 3.26 -1.34 -17.11
C THR A 239 3.81 -0.56 -15.93
N ASN A 240 5.14 -0.57 -15.79
CA ASN A 240 5.81 0.33 -14.85
C ASN A 240 5.56 1.79 -15.25
N TYR A 241 5.08 2.63 -14.32
CA TYR A 241 4.78 4.04 -14.61
C TYR A 241 6.02 4.82 -15.06
N ARG A 242 7.21 4.49 -14.55
CA ARG A 242 8.49 5.16 -14.87
C ARG A 242 8.92 4.99 -16.32
N THR A 243 8.41 3.96 -17.00
CA THR A 243 8.75 3.68 -18.40
C THR A 243 7.65 4.10 -19.37
N LEU A 244 6.51 4.57 -18.86
CA LEU A 244 5.37 5.00 -19.67
C LEU A 244 5.55 6.45 -20.13
N ASP A 245 5.41 6.67 -21.43
CA ASP A 245 5.35 7.99 -22.05
C ASP A 245 4.04 8.17 -22.85
N GLU A 246 3.80 9.39 -23.35
CA GLU A 246 2.59 9.73 -24.12
C GLU A 246 2.43 8.81 -25.35
N ALA A 247 3.54 8.48 -26.03
CA ALA A 247 3.52 7.61 -27.20
C ALA A 247 3.18 6.15 -26.81
N GLY A 248 3.65 5.68 -25.66
CA GLY A 248 3.30 4.38 -25.10
C GLY A 248 1.83 4.30 -24.73
N ALA A 249 1.32 5.31 -24.02
CA ALA A 249 -0.09 5.39 -23.67
C ALA A 249 -0.99 5.44 -24.92
N GLU A 250 -0.61 6.20 -25.95
CA GLU A 250 -1.33 6.23 -27.23
C GLU A 250 -1.35 4.86 -27.92
N ARG A 251 -0.22 4.14 -27.95
CA ARG A 251 -0.17 2.78 -28.52
C ARG A 251 -1.10 1.80 -27.82
N VAL A 252 -1.20 1.86 -26.48
CA VAL A 252 -2.11 0.99 -25.70
C VAL A 252 -3.57 1.30 -26.04
N ARG A 253 -3.93 2.60 -26.09
CA ARG A 253 -5.27 3.03 -26.48
C ARG A 253 -5.63 2.66 -27.92
N ASP A 254 -4.69 2.80 -28.85
CA ASP A 254 -4.89 2.42 -30.26
C ASP A 254 -5.14 0.91 -30.43
N ALA A 255 -4.59 0.09 -29.53
CA ALA A 255 -4.87 -1.34 -29.47
C ALA A 255 -6.23 -1.67 -28.83
N GLY A 256 -6.94 -0.69 -28.26
CA GLY A 256 -8.24 -0.85 -27.63
C GLY A 256 -8.20 -1.46 -26.23
N LEU A 257 -7.04 -1.41 -25.56
CA LEU A 257 -6.82 -1.93 -24.21
C LEU A 257 -7.00 -0.81 -23.18
N GLY A 258 -7.53 -1.15 -22.00
CA GLY A 258 -7.38 -0.31 -20.82
C GLY A 258 -5.91 -0.20 -20.40
N LEU A 259 -5.54 0.90 -19.74
CA LEU A 259 -4.17 1.17 -19.33
C LEU A 259 -4.05 1.24 -17.80
N GLY A 260 -3.25 0.36 -17.22
CA GLY A 260 -2.88 0.39 -15.81
C GLY A 260 -1.40 0.66 -15.61
N VAL A 261 -1.04 1.23 -14.45
CA VAL A 261 0.35 1.40 -14.04
C VAL A 261 0.62 0.94 -12.61
N TYR A 262 1.85 0.49 -12.37
CA TYR A 262 2.37 0.12 -11.06
C TYR A 262 3.83 0.59 -10.90
N THR A 263 4.41 0.72 -9.70
CA THR A 263 3.73 0.95 -8.42
C THR A 263 3.89 2.43 -8.09
N VAL A 264 2.80 3.18 -8.07
CA VAL A 264 2.79 4.64 -7.89
C VAL A 264 2.67 4.94 -6.40
N ASN A 265 3.64 5.68 -5.85
CA ASN A 265 3.76 5.91 -4.40
C ASN A 265 3.94 7.38 -4.01
N SER A 266 3.75 8.31 -4.95
CA SER A 266 3.72 9.75 -4.67
C SER A 266 2.59 10.42 -5.42
N THR A 267 2.10 11.55 -4.90
CA THR A 267 1.04 12.32 -5.56
C THR A 267 1.50 12.93 -6.88
N GLU A 268 2.79 13.23 -7.00
CA GLU A 268 3.42 13.70 -8.23
C GLU A 268 3.38 12.61 -9.31
N ALA A 269 3.78 11.38 -8.97
CA ALA A 269 3.72 10.25 -9.91
C ALA A 269 2.27 9.89 -10.27
N TYR A 270 1.33 10.06 -9.33
CA TYR A 270 -0.10 9.92 -9.60
C TYR A 270 -0.57 10.93 -10.66
N ASP A 271 -0.25 12.22 -10.50
CA ASP A 271 -0.62 13.27 -11.45
C ASP A 271 -0.01 13.03 -12.83
N GLU A 272 1.26 12.60 -12.89
CA GLU A 272 1.95 12.26 -14.13
C GLU A 272 1.27 11.09 -14.85
N ALA A 273 0.92 10.02 -14.12
CA ALA A 273 0.19 8.88 -14.68
C ALA A 273 -1.22 9.28 -15.15
N ALA A 274 -1.96 10.02 -14.33
CA ALA A 274 -3.30 10.49 -14.67
C ALA A 274 -3.29 11.40 -15.92
N ALA A 275 -2.27 12.26 -16.07
CA ALA A 275 -2.10 13.12 -17.24
C ALA A 275 -1.88 12.32 -18.56
N LEU A 276 -1.37 11.09 -18.47
CA LEU A 276 -1.23 10.18 -19.60
C LEU A 276 -2.52 9.45 -19.97
N GLY A 277 -3.60 9.64 -19.19
CA GLY A 277 -4.89 8.99 -19.38
C GLY A 277 -4.89 7.52 -18.97
N VAL A 278 -4.22 7.21 -17.87
CA VAL A 278 -4.23 5.89 -17.22
C VAL A 278 -5.59 5.63 -16.57
N ASP A 279 -6.12 4.42 -16.71
CA ASP A 279 -7.40 3.99 -16.16
C ASP A 279 -7.27 3.38 -14.75
N ARG A 280 -6.11 2.81 -14.41
CA ARG A 280 -5.85 2.12 -13.14
C ARG A 280 -4.50 2.51 -12.55
N ILE A 281 -4.47 2.86 -11.27
CA ILE A 281 -3.24 3.14 -10.54
C ILE A 281 -3.12 2.17 -9.37
N THR A 282 -2.07 1.35 -9.40
CA THR A 282 -1.69 0.46 -8.30
C THR A 282 -0.60 1.11 -7.46
N GLY A 283 -0.82 1.22 -6.15
CA GLY A 283 0.11 1.88 -5.23
C GLY A 283 0.00 1.39 -3.79
N ASP A 284 1.08 1.57 -3.03
CA ASP A 284 1.22 1.04 -1.66
C ASP A 284 0.42 1.86 -0.62
N PHE A 285 0.07 3.10 -0.97
CA PHE A 285 -0.52 4.11 -0.07
C PHE A 285 -1.94 4.53 -0.50
N PRO A 286 -2.93 3.61 -0.55
CA PRO A 286 -4.28 3.93 -1.04
C PRO A 286 -4.96 5.04 -0.23
N ILE A 287 -4.70 5.15 1.08
CA ILE A 287 -5.25 6.24 1.89
C ILE A 287 -4.71 7.61 1.47
N GLN A 288 -3.44 7.73 1.06
CA GLN A 288 -2.88 8.98 0.56
C GLN A 288 -3.55 9.41 -0.74
N PHE A 289 -3.75 8.48 -1.68
CA PHE A 289 -4.41 8.78 -2.96
C PHE A 289 -5.90 9.11 -2.78
N SER A 290 -6.63 8.34 -1.98
CA SER A 290 -8.03 8.63 -1.64
C SER A 290 -8.20 10.02 -1.02
N ARG A 291 -7.28 10.43 -0.14
CA ARG A 291 -7.28 11.78 0.43
C ARG A 291 -6.96 12.84 -0.63
N TYR A 292 -5.97 12.59 -1.48
CA TYR A 292 -5.55 13.47 -2.55
C TYR A 292 -6.69 13.78 -3.52
N GLU A 293 -7.36 12.74 -4.05
CA GLU A 293 -8.50 12.86 -4.96
C GLU A 293 -9.66 13.67 -4.37
N ARG A 294 -9.85 13.59 -3.05
CA ARG A 294 -10.92 14.28 -2.32
C ARG A 294 -10.53 15.69 -1.88
N GLY A 295 -9.34 16.17 -2.27
CA GLY A 295 -8.81 17.48 -1.91
C GLY A 295 -8.51 17.64 -0.42
N LEU A 296 -8.23 16.54 0.28
CA LEU A 296 -7.86 16.52 1.70
C LEU A 296 -6.33 16.64 1.85
N LYS A 297 -5.86 17.06 3.03
CA LYS A 297 -4.43 17.05 3.36
C LYS A 297 -3.92 15.61 3.27
N VAL A 298 -3.05 15.30 2.30
CA VAL A 298 -2.52 13.94 2.03
C VAL A 298 -1.92 13.32 3.29
N PHE A 299 -1.03 14.07 3.95
CA PHE A 299 -0.42 13.71 5.23
C PHE A 299 -0.99 14.58 6.37
N PRO A 300 -2.12 14.21 7.01
CA PRO A 300 -2.77 15.06 8.00
C PRO A 300 -1.84 15.46 9.15
N GLN A 301 -0.93 14.55 9.52
CA GLN A 301 -0.02 14.69 10.65
C GLN A 301 1.35 15.23 10.28
N ASN A 302 1.60 15.56 9.00
CA ASN A 302 2.88 16.12 8.56
C ASN A 302 3.23 17.37 9.38
N THR A 303 4.43 17.36 9.98
CA THR A 303 5.00 18.39 10.86
C THR A 303 5.74 19.51 10.12
N GLY A 304 5.95 19.36 8.81
CA GLY A 304 6.71 20.27 7.96
C GLY A 304 7.96 19.64 7.34
N VAL A 305 8.32 18.41 7.73
CA VAL A 305 9.44 17.67 7.13
C VAL A 305 8.94 16.82 5.97
N GLN A 306 9.69 16.80 4.88
CA GLN A 306 9.39 16.06 3.66
C GLN A 306 10.66 15.43 3.08
N VAL A 307 10.49 14.45 2.20
CA VAL A 307 11.56 13.90 1.37
C VAL A 307 11.74 14.81 0.16
N ALA A 308 12.85 15.55 0.14
CA ALA A 308 13.15 16.49 -0.94
C ALA A 308 13.82 15.82 -2.15
N ASP A 309 14.58 14.75 -1.93
CA ASP A 309 15.26 14.00 -2.98
C ASP A 309 15.64 12.59 -2.50
N SER A 310 15.83 11.68 -3.45
CA SER A 310 16.43 10.37 -3.22
C SER A 310 17.55 10.16 -4.23
N VAL A 311 18.79 10.09 -3.75
CA VAL A 311 19.96 9.85 -4.59
C VAL A 311 20.25 8.36 -4.57
N ASN A 312 19.77 7.68 -5.59
CA ASN A 312 19.76 6.23 -5.72
C ASN A 312 20.79 5.67 -6.71
N ASP A 313 21.23 6.41 -7.74
CA ASP A 313 22.28 5.98 -8.68
C ASP A 313 23.50 6.90 -8.59
N VAL A 314 24.45 6.54 -7.73
CA VAL A 314 25.69 7.31 -7.54
C VAL A 314 26.82 6.77 -8.42
N PRO A 315 27.72 7.64 -8.95
CA PRO A 315 28.89 7.15 -9.65
C PRO A 315 29.77 6.28 -8.75
N GLY A 316 29.95 5.01 -9.13
CA GLY A 316 30.82 4.08 -8.43
C GLY A 316 30.04 2.99 -7.70
N ALA A 317 30.39 2.75 -6.44
CA ALA A 317 29.67 1.82 -5.59
C ALA A 317 28.67 2.60 -4.74
N ASP A 318 27.46 2.07 -4.64
CA ASP A 318 26.33 2.63 -3.91
C ASP A 318 26.68 2.95 -2.45
N LEU A 319 27.42 2.04 -1.82
CA LEU A 319 27.87 2.15 -0.43
C LEU A 319 29.25 2.78 -0.32
N GLN A 320 29.31 4.09 -0.48
CA GLN A 320 30.53 4.88 -0.29
C GLN A 320 30.33 6.03 0.70
N PRO A 321 31.31 6.33 1.57
CA PRO A 321 31.21 7.47 2.47
C PRO A 321 31.04 8.78 1.71
N GLU A 322 30.18 9.66 2.22
CA GLU A 322 29.95 11.05 1.78
C GLU A 322 29.30 11.21 0.39
N THR A 323 29.47 10.26 -0.53
CA THR A 323 28.93 10.30 -1.90
C THR A 323 28.09 9.09 -2.26
N GLY A 324 27.71 8.28 -1.25
CA GLY A 324 26.87 7.10 -1.42
C GLY A 324 25.40 7.46 -1.60
N GLU A 325 24.61 6.42 -1.80
CA GLU A 325 23.15 6.50 -1.79
C GLU A 325 22.64 7.17 -0.51
N HIS A 326 21.70 8.10 -0.67
CA HIS A 326 21.10 8.80 0.45
C HIS A 326 19.75 9.42 0.09
N VAL A 327 18.95 9.63 1.12
CA VAL A 327 17.71 10.41 1.04
C VAL A 327 17.96 11.80 1.61
N VAL A 328 17.40 12.83 1.00
CA VAL A 328 17.48 14.21 1.47
C VAL A 328 16.16 14.59 2.11
N LEU A 329 16.18 14.88 3.40
CA LEU A 329 15.05 15.48 4.11
C LEU A 329 15.16 17.01 4.07
N GLU A 330 14.01 17.68 4.02
CA GLU A 330 13.91 19.13 4.15
C GLU A 330 12.78 19.50 5.11
N ASN A 331 13.06 20.41 6.05
CA ASN A 331 12.01 21.03 6.85
C ASN A 331 11.46 22.25 6.11
N THR A 332 10.33 22.09 5.41
CA THR A 332 9.59 23.16 4.73
C THR A 332 8.61 23.89 5.65
N GLY A 333 8.58 23.51 6.94
CA GLY A 333 7.80 24.13 8.00
C GLY A 333 8.36 25.49 8.44
N ASN A 334 7.90 25.94 9.61
CA ASN A 334 8.23 27.25 10.19
C ASN A 334 8.75 27.18 11.63
N HIS A 335 9.09 25.97 12.09
CA HIS A 335 9.63 25.69 13.42
C HIS A 335 10.60 24.52 13.32
N ALA A 336 11.51 24.43 14.29
CA ALA A 336 12.42 23.29 14.42
C ALA A 336 11.65 21.99 14.66
N VAL A 337 12.11 20.90 14.05
CA VAL A 337 11.54 19.55 14.20
C VAL A 337 12.65 18.59 14.61
N ASP A 338 12.48 17.93 15.74
CA ASP A 338 13.32 16.80 16.13
C ASP A 338 12.95 15.58 15.28
N VAL A 339 13.91 15.11 14.48
CA VAL A 339 13.76 13.95 13.59
C VAL A 339 14.52 12.73 14.12
N SER A 340 14.98 12.78 15.37
CA SER A 340 15.60 11.63 16.03
C SER A 340 14.62 10.44 16.10
N GLY A 341 15.09 9.24 15.76
CA GLY A 341 14.29 8.01 15.76
C GLY A 341 13.28 7.90 14.62
N TRP A 342 13.17 8.91 13.75
CA TRP A 342 12.35 8.81 12.55
C TRP A 342 12.94 7.80 11.58
N ILE A 343 12.08 7.17 10.79
CA ILE A 343 12.50 6.15 9.82
C ILE A 343 12.13 6.52 8.39
N LEU A 344 12.99 6.11 7.48
CA LEU A 344 12.71 6.02 6.05
C LEU A 344 12.56 4.55 5.69
N ARG A 345 11.48 4.21 4.99
CA ARG A 345 11.21 2.85 4.52
C ARG A 345 11.07 2.86 3.00
N ASP A 346 11.83 2.01 2.31
CA ASP A 346 11.73 1.86 0.86
C ASP A 346 10.68 0.81 0.44
N ALA A 347 10.47 0.65 -0.87
CA ALA A 347 9.54 -0.33 -1.42
C ALA A 347 9.94 -1.80 -1.17
N ALA A 348 11.20 -2.06 -0.82
CA ALA A 348 11.70 -3.38 -0.44
C ALA A 348 11.61 -3.64 1.08
N ASN A 349 11.03 -2.71 1.84
CA ASN A 349 10.96 -2.71 3.31
C ASN A 349 12.32 -2.59 4.02
N ASN A 350 13.36 -2.11 3.35
CA ASN A 350 14.58 -1.68 4.03
C ASN A 350 14.26 -0.44 4.87
N VAL A 351 14.83 -0.38 6.08
CA VAL A 351 14.61 0.72 7.02
C VAL A 351 15.92 1.46 7.28
N LEU A 352 15.90 2.78 7.13
CA LEU A 352 16.94 3.70 7.58
C LEU A 352 16.40 4.47 8.78
N GLU A 353 17.06 4.36 9.93
CA GLU A 353 16.63 5.02 11.17
C GLU A 353 17.58 6.18 11.47
N ILE A 354 17.02 7.37 11.66
CA ILE A 354 17.80 8.57 12.00
C ILE A 354 18.19 8.49 13.47
N GLY A 355 19.49 8.64 13.75
CA GLY A 355 20.01 8.57 15.11
C GLY A 355 19.57 9.74 15.99
N GLU A 356 19.95 9.69 17.25
CA GLU A 356 19.64 10.71 18.26
C GLU A 356 20.34 12.05 18.00
N GLY A 357 19.67 13.15 18.32
CA GLY A 357 20.25 14.50 18.36
C GLY A 357 20.16 15.28 17.06
N TYR A 358 19.31 14.84 16.12
CA TYR A 358 19.05 15.53 14.87
C TYR A 358 17.78 16.38 14.97
N GLU A 359 17.97 17.70 15.03
CA GLU A 359 16.89 18.70 14.96
C GLU A 359 17.08 19.52 13.68
N LEU A 360 16.04 19.60 12.85
CA LEU A 360 16.05 20.38 11.62
C LEU A 360 15.35 21.72 11.83
N GLU A 361 16.07 22.83 11.74
CA GLU A 361 15.47 24.16 11.70
C GLU A 361 14.70 24.38 10.38
N ALA A 362 13.84 25.40 10.35
CA ALA A 362 13.07 25.74 9.16
C ALA A 362 14.00 26.08 7.97
N GLY A 363 13.85 25.34 6.87
CA GLY A 363 14.65 25.43 5.65
C GLY A 363 15.95 24.62 5.67
N GLU A 364 16.25 23.89 6.75
CA GLU A 364 17.41 23.01 6.82
C GLU A 364 17.14 21.66 6.15
N ARG A 365 18.24 20.99 5.82
CA ARG A 365 18.24 19.68 5.16
C ARG A 365 19.15 18.71 5.88
N LEU A 366 18.74 17.45 5.91
CA LEU A 366 19.51 16.32 6.41
C LEU A 366 19.67 15.29 5.30
N ARG A 367 20.91 14.83 5.07
CA ARG A 367 21.18 13.67 4.21
C ARG A 367 21.23 12.42 5.07
N VAL A 368 20.36 11.45 4.79
CA VAL A 368 20.33 10.16 5.46
C VAL A 368 20.94 9.13 4.52
N TYR A 369 22.20 8.78 4.76
CA TYR A 369 22.96 7.84 3.95
C TYR A 369 22.66 6.40 4.33
N THR A 370 22.57 5.53 3.32
CA THR A 370 22.37 4.08 3.48
C THR A 370 23.65 3.41 4.01
N GLY A 371 24.80 3.84 3.49
CA GLY A 371 26.10 3.23 3.73
C GLY A 371 26.90 3.80 4.91
N PRO A 372 28.20 3.46 4.99
CA PRO A 372 29.08 3.89 6.07
C PRO A 372 29.55 5.34 5.93
N GLY A 373 29.83 5.99 7.06
CA GLY A 373 30.43 7.32 7.08
C GLY A 373 30.60 7.83 8.51
N ALA A 374 30.79 9.15 8.64
CA ALA A 374 30.90 9.82 9.92
C ALA A 374 29.82 10.90 10.02
N ASP A 375 28.98 10.78 11.05
CA ASP A 375 27.87 11.69 11.32
C ASP A 375 28.33 13.15 11.43
N ALA A 376 27.49 14.04 10.90
CA ALA A 376 27.65 15.48 10.90
C ALA A 376 26.28 16.16 11.13
N GLU A 377 26.30 17.49 11.28
CA GLU A 377 25.08 18.29 11.49
C GLU A 377 24.05 18.11 10.36
N ASP A 378 24.50 17.98 9.10
CA ASP A 378 23.64 17.85 7.91
C ASP A 378 23.72 16.46 7.24
N ALA A 379 24.31 15.47 7.92
CA ALA A 379 24.46 14.11 7.40
C ALA A 379 24.45 13.05 8.50
N TYR A 380 23.65 12.00 8.31
CA TYR A 380 23.59 10.82 9.17
C TYR A 380 23.89 9.55 8.35
N TYR A 381 24.67 8.62 8.91
CA TYR A 381 25.10 7.40 8.22
C TYR A 381 24.62 6.13 8.93
N ASN A 382 23.79 5.32 8.26
CA ASN A 382 23.27 4.07 8.82
C ASN A 382 24.30 2.93 8.91
N GLY A 383 25.46 3.07 8.26
CA GLY A 383 26.51 2.04 8.34
C GLY A 383 26.20 0.77 7.55
N GLY A 384 25.22 0.81 6.64
CA GLY A 384 24.77 -0.32 5.85
C GLY A 384 25.90 -0.95 5.01
N THR A 385 25.79 -2.26 4.82
CA THR A 385 26.75 -3.07 4.03
C THR A 385 26.12 -3.74 2.82
N ALA A 386 24.83 -3.49 2.57
CA ALA A 386 24.08 -3.95 1.41
C ALA A 386 23.37 -2.77 0.77
N ASN A 387 23.17 -2.82 -0.54
CA ASN A 387 22.47 -1.80 -1.30
C ASN A 387 21.02 -1.72 -0.80
N VAL A 388 20.52 -0.50 -0.67
CA VAL A 388 19.17 -0.23 -0.18
C VAL A 388 18.35 0.37 -1.30
N LEU A 389 18.81 1.48 -1.89
CA LEU A 389 18.06 2.18 -2.92
C LEU A 389 18.28 1.53 -4.29
N ASN A 390 17.26 1.53 -5.14
CA ASN A 390 17.35 0.95 -6.49
C ASN A 390 17.75 2.00 -7.52
N ASN A 391 18.87 1.76 -8.24
CA ASN A 391 19.34 2.59 -9.36
C ASN A 391 18.29 2.92 -10.43
N GLY A 392 17.27 2.07 -10.61
CA GLY A 392 16.19 2.28 -11.59
C GLY A 392 15.08 3.25 -11.16
N GLY A 393 15.18 3.81 -9.95
CA GLY A 393 14.13 4.60 -9.30
C GLY A 393 13.62 3.89 -8.04
N ASP A 394 13.32 4.65 -7.00
CA ASP A 394 12.84 4.11 -5.72
C ASP A 394 11.60 4.86 -5.23
N SER A 395 10.89 4.25 -4.29
CA SER A 395 9.83 4.90 -3.51
C SER A 395 10.19 4.83 -2.04
N VAL A 396 10.12 5.96 -1.33
CA VAL A 396 10.49 6.04 0.09
C VAL A 396 9.38 6.74 0.86
N ALA A 397 9.03 6.18 2.01
CA ALA A 397 8.09 6.76 2.96
C ALA A 397 8.82 7.21 4.23
N LEU A 398 8.50 8.42 4.70
CA LEU A 398 9.07 9.01 5.91
C LEU A 398 8.08 8.91 7.07
N TRP A 399 8.53 8.34 8.19
CA TRP A 399 7.72 8.11 9.38
C TRP A 399 8.38 8.71 10.60
N THR A 400 7.56 9.21 11.53
CA THR A 400 8.02 9.52 12.89
C THR A 400 8.33 8.23 13.66
N ASP A 401 9.00 8.38 14.81
CA ASP A 401 9.28 7.33 15.77
C ASP A 401 8.00 6.68 16.36
N ASP A 402 6.89 7.41 16.39
CA ASP A 402 5.55 6.94 16.77
C ASP A 402 4.67 6.49 15.58
N ALA A 403 5.32 6.09 14.48
CA ALA A 403 4.71 5.49 13.29
C ALA A 403 3.65 6.38 12.59
N GLN A 404 3.85 7.70 12.57
CA GLN A 404 3.02 8.63 11.79
C GLN A 404 3.68 8.96 10.45
N LEU A 405 3.01 8.59 9.37
CA LEU A 405 3.47 8.89 8.00
C LEU A 405 3.50 10.41 7.76
N GLN A 406 4.68 10.92 7.46
CA GLN A 406 4.95 12.33 7.20
C GLN A 406 4.93 12.63 5.71
N ASP A 407 5.51 11.77 4.89
CA ASP A 407 5.64 12.00 3.45
C ASP A 407 5.90 10.69 2.69
N THR A 408 5.62 10.71 1.38
CA THR A 408 5.98 9.63 0.44
C THR A 408 6.57 10.23 -0.81
N PHE A 409 7.68 9.67 -1.28
CA PHE A 409 8.42 10.16 -2.43
C PHE A 409 8.67 9.02 -3.41
N ALA A 410 8.71 9.33 -4.70
CA ALA A 410 9.13 8.41 -5.73
C ALA A 410 9.87 9.15 -6.85
N ASN A 411 11.00 8.60 -7.31
CA ASN A 411 11.79 9.13 -8.43
C ASN A 411 12.03 8.11 -9.54
#